data_AF-K9W438-F1
#
_entry.id   AF-K9W438-F1
#
_cell.length_a   1.000
_cell.length_b   1.000
_cell.length_c   1.000
_cell.angle_alpha   90.00
_cell.angle_beta   90.00
_cell.angle_gamma   90.00
#
_symmetry.space_group_name_H-M   'P 1'
#
loop_
_entity.id
_entity.type
_entity.pdbx_description
1 polymer ?
#
loop_
_entity_poly.entity_id
_entity_poly.type
_entity_poly.pdbx_seq_one_letter_code
_entity_poly.pdbx_strand_id
1 'polypeptide(L)' 'MADSNKLAWTPEAEASLKEIPFFVRPAARKKIEKYAQEAGQEIITLEIYEELKQKFGQK' A
#
# COMPACT_ATOMS: atom_id res chain seq x y z
N MET A 1 18.02 8.44 -14.34
CA MET A 1 17.99 8.78 -12.90
C MET A 1 16.53 9.05 -12.54
N ALA A 2 15.86 8.49 -11.52
CA ALA A 2 16.09 7.40 -10.58
C ALA A 2 14.68 6.95 -10.10
N ASP A 3 14.55 5.66 -9.76
CA ASP A 3 13.52 5.06 -8.89
C ASP A 3 12.04 5.13 -9.33
N SER A 4 11.62 4.25 -10.26
CA SER A 4 10.20 4.03 -10.55
C SER A 4 9.69 2.61 -10.25
N ASN A 5 10.35 1.86 -9.37
CA ASN A 5 9.79 0.62 -8.80
C ASN A 5 8.58 0.88 -7.86
N LYS A 6 7.83 1.95 -8.11
CA LYS A 6 6.56 2.25 -7.46
C LYS A 6 5.54 1.37 -8.13
N LEU A 7 5.14 0.33 -7.41
CA LEU A 7 4.00 -0.51 -7.74
C LEU A 7 2.82 0.38 -8.12
N ALA A 8 2.08 0.01 -9.16
CA ALA A 8 0.98 0.82 -9.67
C ALA A 8 -0.19 0.76 -8.67
N TRP A 9 -0.59 1.90 -8.10
CA TRP A 9 -1.71 1.92 -7.15
C TRP A 9 -3.03 2.07 -7.89
N THR A 10 -4.04 1.31 -7.49
CA THR A 10 -5.40 1.57 -7.94
C THR A 10 -5.95 2.81 -7.26
N PRO A 11 -6.87 3.54 -7.93
CA PRO A 11 -7.50 4.73 -7.35
C PRO A 11 -8.19 4.44 -6.01
N GLU A 12 -8.72 3.23 -5.82
CA GLU A 12 -9.36 2.77 -4.59
C GLU A 12 -8.35 2.62 -3.44
N ALA A 13 -7.19 2.02 -3.70
CA ALA A 13 -6.12 1.88 -2.73
C ALA A 13 -5.50 3.25 -2.38
N GLU A 14 -5.32 4.13 -3.37
CA GLU A 14 -4.86 5.50 -3.13
C GLU A 14 -5.86 6.32 -2.31
N ALA A 15 -7.15 6.21 -2.60
CA ALA A 15 -8.20 6.90 -1.85
C ALA A 15 -8.17 6.49 -0.37
N SER A 16 -8.10 5.19 -0.12
CA SER A 16 -8.03 4.68 1.25
C SER A 16 -6.72 5.11 1.95
N LEU A 17 -5.58 5.07 1.25
CA LEU A 17 -4.31 5.55 1.79
C LEU A 17 -4.34 7.05 2.08
N LYS A 18 -5.19 7.81 1.35
CA LYS A 18 -5.39 9.23 1.62
C LYS A 18 -6.15 9.51 2.91
N GLU A 19 -7.05 8.63 3.32
CA GLU A 19 -7.78 8.71 4.59
C GLU A 19 -6.91 8.41 5.81
N ILE A 20 -5.83 7.64 5.63
CA ILE A 20 -4.88 7.36 6.70
C ILE A 20 -4.07 8.62 7.05
N PRO A 21 -3.83 8.88 8.35
CA PRO A 21 -2.97 9.97 8.79
C PRO A 21 -1.55 9.92 8.18
N PHE A 22 -0.97 11.10 7.93
CA PHE A 22 0.32 11.26 7.24
C PHE A 22 1.50 10.53 7.91
N PHE A 23 1.45 10.28 9.22
CA PHE A 23 2.49 9.54 9.94
C PHE A 23 2.44 8.03 9.68
N VAL A 24 1.26 7.47 9.38
CA VAL A 24 1.11 6.05 9.03
C VAL A 24 1.20 5.83 7.53
N ARG A 25 0.86 6.83 6.68
CA ARG A 25 0.97 6.76 5.22
C ARG A 25 2.27 6.11 4.70
N PRO A 26 3.48 6.59 5.08
CA PRO A 26 4.72 6.02 4.57
C PRO A 26 4.94 4.59 5.09
N ALA A 27 4.52 4.27 6.32
CA ALA A 27 4.62 2.92 6.85
C ALA A 27 3.68 1.94 6.14
N ALA A 28 2.42 2.34 5.92
CA ALA A 28 1.42 1.58 5.19
C ALA A 28 1.88 1.33 3.76
N ARG A 29 2.22 2.40 3.03
CA ARG A 29 2.70 2.33 1.65
C ARG A 29 3.87 1.36 1.50
N LYS A 30 4.88 1.43 2.37
CA LYS A 30 6.09 0.59 2.30
C LYS A 30 5.79 -0.89 2.58
N LYS A 31 4.88 -1.20 3.50
CA LYS A 31 4.41 -2.57 3.77
C LYS A 31 3.60 -3.13 2.60
N ILE A 32 2.75 -2.28 2.01
CA ILE A 32 1.91 -2.61 0.86
C ILE A 32 2.77 -2.86 -0.38
N GLU A 33 3.75 -2.00 -0.62
CA GLU A 33 4.73 -2.19 -1.69
C GLU A 33 5.50 -3.51 -1.51
N LYS A 34 5.96 -3.81 -0.29
CA LYS A 34 6.67 -5.06 -0.02
C LYS A 34 5.79 -6.29 -0.21
N TYR A 35 4.55 -6.29 0.30
CA TYR A 35 3.64 -7.41 0.16
C TYR A 35 3.30 -7.70 -1.30
N ALA A 36 2.97 -6.67 -2.08
CA ALA A 36 2.67 -6.86 -3.49
C ALA A 36 3.88 -7.38 -4.27
N GLN A 37 5.08 -6.84 -3.99
CA GLN A 37 6.31 -7.35 -4.59
C GLN A 37 6.57 -8.82 -4.23
N GLU A 38 6.34 -9.23 -2.98
CA GLU A 38 6.46 -10.64 -2.54
C GLU A 38 5.37 -11.54 -3.15
N ALA A 39 4.18 -11.00 -3.39
CA ALA A 39 3.08 -11.67 -4.08
C ALA A 39 3.27 -11.73 -5.61
N GLY A 40 4.32 -11.11 -6.17
CA GLY A 40 4.50 -10.98 -7.62
C GLY A 40 3.45 -10.07 -8.28
N GLN A 41 2.77 -9.24 -7.49
CA GLN A 41 1.80 -8.26 -7.94
C GLN A 41 2.51 -6.96 -8.24
N GLU A 42 2.39 -6.47 -9.47
CA GLU A 42 2.94 -5.17 -9.87
C GLU A 42 1.96 -4.00 -9.57
N ILE A 43 0.73 -4.35 -9.16
CA ILE A 43 -0.38 -3.43 -8.94
C ILE A 43 -0.87 -3.56 -7.51
N ILE A 44 -0.85 -2.46 -6.75
CA ILE A 44 -1.51 -2.36 -5.44
C ILE A 44 -3.00 -2.14 -5.64
N THR A 45 -3.78 -3.19 -5.41
CA THR A 45 -5.24 -3.13 -5.40
C THR A 45 -5.77 -2.78 -4.01
N LEU A 46 -7.07 -2.45 -3.94
CA LEU A 46 -7.76 -2.25 -2.67
C LEU A 46 -7.66 -3.49 -1.77
N GLU A 47 -7.67 -4.69 -2.34
CA GLU A 47 -7.55 -5.96 -1.60
C GLU A 47 -6.23 -6.05 -0.82
N ILE A 48 -5.08 -5.78 -1.49
CA ILE A 48 -3.77 -5.74 -0.83
C ILE A 48 -3.74 -4.65 0.25
N TYR A 49 -4.36 -3.51 -0.04
CA TYR A 49 -4.46 -2.41 0.90
C TYR A 49 -5.29 -2.80 2.14
N GLU A 50 -6.43 -3.46 1.98
CA GLU A 50 -7.32 -3.88 3.06
C GLU A 50 -6.69 -4.98 3.93
N GLU A 51 -6.06 -5.97 3.31
CA GLU A 51 -5.24 -7.00 3.99
C GLU A 51 -4.23 -6.37 4.95
N LEU A 52 -3.56 -5.31 4.51
CA LEU A 52 -2.58 -4.62 5.33
C LEU A 52 -3.20 -3.65 6.32
N LYS A 53 -4.24 -2.91 5.95
CA LYS A 53 -5.00 -2.06 6.88
C LYS A 53 -5.54 -2.87 8.06
N GLN A 54 -6.07 -4.06 7.81
CA GLN A 54 -6.48 -5.03 8.84
C GLN A 54 -5.30 -5.38 9.76
N LYS A 55 -4.13 -5.72 9.21
CA LYS A 55 -2.90 -6.00 9.98
C LYS A 55 -2.35 -4.78 10.74
N PHE A 56 -2.65 -3.55 10.29
CA PHE A 56 -2.22 -2.30 10.95
C PHE A 56 -3.15 -1.84 12.06
N GLY A 57 -4.46 -2.10 11.94
CA GLY A 57 -5.48 -1.70 12.91
C GLY A 57 -5.58 -2.61 14.13
N GLN A 58 -4.86 -3.74 14.15
CA GLN A 58 -4.85 -4.66 15.28
C GLN A 58 -3.78 -4.23 16.31
N LYS A 59 -4.06 -3.18 17.08
CA LYS A 59 -3.47 -2.99 18.41
C LYS A 59 -4.42 -2.24 19.33
#